data_AF-A0A0N9N6E9-F1
#
_entry.id   AF-A0A0N9N6E9-F1
#
_cell.length_a   1.000
_cell.length_b   1.000
_cell.length_c   1.000
_cell.angle_alpha   90.00
_cell.angle_beta   90.00
_cell.angle_gamma   90.00
#
_symmetry.space_group_name_H-M   'P 1'
#
loop_
_entity.id
_entity.type
_entity.pdbx_description
1 polymer ?
#
loop_
_entity_poly.entity_id
_entity_poly.type
_entity_poly.pdbx_seq_one_letter_code
_entity_poly.pdbx_strand_id
1 'polypeptide(L)'
;MTSKRDQPMHDGRGDDEAELVADGGADVGTPDGDLVDGAGVPENVETAGETREFESADEWGLEPEADPHGEPPDDDADEVEDDVEEWGVEPEDAYYDEGEFDDEDVEDGVPAPVVSDDSPDVDDDPKRSRAGKNRLRAVLAAVLVGGVAAGGVLYATGGFDDLGEVGSSVIGDKALPQNDFTRSEAGDCLTWTADAPGDPVTVECTKPHRFEVAGVLDTSTFPTAEFASTAPFPTPERFAEIRDENCSVIVSRYLGGALDPQGRFAPGLMFPSESEWQQGVRSLRCGIEQPGVGGVQDEFTGRVRDVDQSFTWADGSCIGIDAKSRQPTGAVVNCAEPHAFQVTGSVDMSQRFGGRTSGKPWPSVNDQNEYLRGICPNRTNRFFGGAEKFKQTTLNVQPSVLSEVSWLTGSRRVFCYVALPDRGGFATLVGDAREGPLLINGKVPTPPNEGPPGRSVGEPVPLPPGYTPSDQEPAAPVGG
;
A
#
# COMPACT_ATOMS: atom_id res chain seq x y z
N MET A 1 -5.82 -20.29 -70.61
CA MET A 1 -4.54 -20.99 -70.52
C MET A 1 -4.38 -21.39 -69.05
N THR A 2 -4.69 -22.62 -68.63
CA THR A 2 -3.84 -23.84 -68.68
C THR A 2 -2.59 -23.72 -67.80
N SER A 3 -2.32 -24.59 -66.81
CA SER A 3 -2.94 -25.89 -66.47
C SER A 3 -2.87 -26.23 -64.97
N LYS A 4 -3.73 -27.15 -64.51
CA LYS A 4 -3.52 -27.99 -63.30
C LYS A 4 -2.41 -29.04 -63.54
N ARG A 5 -1.92 -29.65 -62.45
CA ARG A 5 -1.47 -31.05 -62.22
C ARG A 5 -0.39 -31.06 -61.10
N ASP A 6 -0.22 -32.07 -60.25
CA ASP A 6 -1.10 -33.20 -59.86
C ASP A 6 -0.72 -33.68 -58.42
N GLN A 7 -1.51 -34.60 -57.87
CA GLN A 7 -1.46 -35.12 -56.49
C GLN A 7 -0.44 -36.28 -56.33
N PRO A 8 -0.11 -36.72 -55.09
CA PRO A 8 -0.92 -37.81 -54.49
C PRO A 8 -1.16 -37.69 -52.97
N MET A 9 -2.11 -38.47 -52.47
CA MET A 9 -2.31 -38.73 -51.03
C MET A 9 -1.62 -40.03 -50.61
N HIS A 10 -1.54 -40.27 -49.30
CA HIS A 10 -1.43 -41.62 -48.74
C HIS A 10 -2.40 -41.76 -47.57
N ASP A 11 -3.34 -42.70 -47.70
CA ASP A 11 -4.10 -43.23 -46.57
C ASP A 11 -3.19 -44.16 -45.74
N GLY A 12 -3.31 -44.06 -44.41
CA GLY A 12 -2.51 -44.84 -43.46
C GLY A 12 -3.36 -45.20 -42.25
N ARG A 13 -4.35 -46.08 -42.46
CA ARG A 13 -5.23 -46.58 -41.41
C ARG A 13 -4.42 -47.47 -40.45
N GLY A 14 -4.55 -47.21 -39.15
CA GLY A 14 -3.97 -48.01 -38.08
C GLY A 14 -4.90 -47.91 -36.87
N ASP A 15 -5.70 -48.96 -36.69
CA ASP A 15 -6.70 -49.06 -35.63
C ASP A 15 -6.03 -49.72 -34.40
N ASP A 16 -6.22 -49.16 -33.20
CA ASP A 16 -5.89 -49.80 -31.92
C ASP A 16 -6.95 -49.38 -30.87
N GLU A 17 -7.64 -50.37 -30.30
CA GLU A 17 -8.71 -50.19 -29.32
C GLU A 17 -8.18 -50.43 -27.90
N ALA A 18 -8.69 -49.69 -26.92
CA ALA A 18 -8.40 -49.90 -25.50
C ALA A 18 -9.72 -49.92 -24.70
N GLU A 19 -10.19 -51.11 -24.37
CA GLU A 19 -11.48 -51.31 -23.68
C GLU A 19 -11.47 -50.90 -22.20
N LEU A 20 -12.69 -50.74 -21.68
CA LEU A 20 -13.00 -50.63 -20.26
C LEU A 20 -12.66 -51.94 -19.53
N VAL A 21 -12.19 -51.83 -18.29
CA VAL A 21 -12.24 -52.95 -17.33
C VAL A 21 -12.97 -52.47 -16.08
N ALA A 22 -14.04 -53.17 -15.71
CA ALA A 22 -14.81 -52.93 -14.49
C ALA A 22 -15.20 -54.27 -13.86
N ASP A 23 -14.65 -54.52 -12.67
CA ASP A 23 -14.99 -55.61 -11.75
C ASP A 23 -14.52 -55.17 -10.34
N GLY A 24 -15.10 -55.63 -9.22
CA GLY A 24 -16.17 -56.64 -9.15
C GLY A 24 -16.50 -57.13 -7.73
N GLY A 25 -16.66 -56.24 -6.74
CA GLY A 25 -17.34 -56.49 -5.44
C GLY A 25 -16.68 -57.44 -4.41
N ALA A 26 -16.86 -57.11 -3.12
CA ALA A 26 -17.20 -58.02 -2.01
C ALA A 26 -17.19 -57.30 -0.64
N ASP A 27 -18.14 -57.64 0.23
CA ASP A 27 -18.21 -57.22 1.64
C ASP A 27 -17.14 -57.89 2.53
N VAL A 28 -16.93 -57.36 3.75
CA VAL A 28 -17.02 -58.12 5.04
C VAL A 28 -16.67 -57.24 6.27
N GLY A 29 -17.49 -57.35 7.31
CA GLY A 29 -16.99 -57.57 8.69
C GLY A 29 -16.68 -56.37 9.60
N THR A 30 -17.66 -55.95 10.38
CA THR A 30 -17.44 -55.31 11.70
C THR A 30 -16.85 -56.32 12.70
N PRO A 31 -15.95 -55.92 13.62
CA PRO A 31 -15.66 -56.65 14.84
C PRO A 31 -16.48 -56.10 16.04
N ASP A 32 -17.27 -56.97 16.68
CA ASP A 32 -17.97 -56.69 17.94
C ASP A 32 -17.14 -57.09 19.18
N GLY A 33 -17.45 -56.45 20.33
CA GLY A 33 -17.03 -56.89 21.67
C GLY A 33 -16.15 -55.91 22.46
N ASP A 34 -16.30 -55.75 23.78
CA ASP A 34 -17.34 -56.34 24.67
C ASP A 34 -17.41 -55.64 26.05
N LEU A 35 -18.60 -55.65 26.68
CA LEU A 35 -18.91 -55.29 28.10
C LEU A 35 -18.62 -53.82 28.55
N VAL A 36 -19.20 -53.26 29.64
CA VAL A 36 -19.87 -53.80 30.86
C VAL A 36 -21.13 -52.97 31.24
N ASP A 37 -22.02 -53.56 32.05
CA ASP A 37 -23.34 -53.06 32.50
C ASP A 37 -23.38 -51.84 33.46
N GLY A 38 -24.59 -51.26 33.62
CA GLY A 38 -25.14 -51.12 34.99
C GLY A 38 -26.02 -49.90 35.38
N ALA A 39 -27.34 -50.02 35.21
CA ALA A 39 -28.44 -49.35 35.97
C ALA A 39 -28.48 -47.79 36.12
N GLY A 40 -29.63 -47.14 36.35
CA GLY A 40 -31.02 -47.59 36.42
C GLY A 40 -31.97 -46.41 36.71
N VAL A 41 -33.27 -46.56 36.38
CA VAL A 41 -34.30 -45.49 36.50
C VAL A 41 -35.02 -45.56 37.86
N PRO A 42 -35.46 -44.42 38.41
CA PRO A 42 -36.79 -44.34 39.01
C PRO A 42 -37.64 -43.16 38.46
N GLU A 43 -38.95 -43.38 38.37
CA GLU A 43 -39.97 -42.39 37.95
C GLU A 43 -40.62 -41.67 39.17
N ASN A 44 -41.54 -40.73 38.87
CA ASN A 44 -42.65 -40.23 39.72
C ASN A 44 -42.34 -39.12 40.77
N VAL A 45 -43.19 -38.08 40.99
CA VAL A 45 -44.31 -37.51 40.19
C VAL A 45 -44.73 -36.10 40.71
N GLU A 46 -45.64 -35.40 39.98
CA GLU A 46 -46.54 -34.28 40.40
C GLU A 46 -46.08 -32.79 40.50
N THR A 47 -46.65 -31.96 39.59
CA THR A 47 -47.21 -30.57 39.73
C THR A 47 -46.42 -29.43 40.41
N ALA A 48 -46.40 -28.19 39.89
CA ALA A 48 -47.58 -27.38 39.55
C ALA A 48 -47.28 -26.09 38.72
N GLY A 49 -48.28 -25.63 37.95
CA GLY A 49 -48.38 -24.27 37.37
C GLY A 49 -47.50 -23.97 36.14
N GLU A 50 -47.88 -23.09 35.21
CA GLU A 50 -49.21 -22.50 34.93
C GLU A 50 -49.25 -22.08 33.44
N THR A 51 -50.38 -22.28 32.76
CA THR A 51 -50.58 -21.92 31.35
C THR A 51 -51.83 -21.07 31.17
N ARG A 52 -51.77 -20.05 30.31
CA ARG A 52 -52.98 -19.52 29.67
C ARG A 52 -52.68 -18.79 28.35
N GLU A 53 -53.43 -19.16 27.31
CA GLU A 53 -53.64 -18.30 26.15
C GLU A 53 -54.54 -17.09 26.51
N PHE A 54 -54.57 -16.08 25.64
CA PHE A 54 -55.82 -15.41 25.26
C PHE A 54 -55.65 -14.69 23.91
N GLU A 55 -56.55 -14.96 22.96
CA GLU A 55 -56.90 -14.03 21.87
C GLU A 55 -57.74 -12.87 22.48
N SER A 56 -58.22 -11.81 21.84
CA SER A 56 -58.59 -11.47 20.45
C SER A 56 -59.02 -9.99 20.43
N ALA A 57 -59.14 -9.37 19.24
CA ALA A 57 -60.05 -8.23 18.94
C ALA A 57 -59.83 -6.87 19.67
N ASP A 58 -60.22 -5.71 19.14
CA ASP A 58 -60.57 -5.24 17.78
C ASP A 58 -60.57 -3.68 17.79
N GLU A 59 -60.78 -3.04 16.62
CA GLU A 59 -61.15 -1.61 16.47
C GLU A 59 -60.05 -0.58 16.87
N TRP A 60 -59.69 0.44 16.07
CA TRP A 60 -60.41 1.20 15.04
C TRP A 60 -59.53 1.47 13.81
N GLY A 61 -60.14 1.54 12.62
CA GLY A 61 -59.46 1.99 11.39
C GLY A 61 -60.01 3.31 10.86
N LEU A 62 -59.37 3.86 9.82
CA LEU A 62 -59.98 4.65 8.73
C LEU A 62 -58.92 5.02 7.67
N GLU A 63 -59.06 4.44 6.47
CA GLU A 63 -58.52 5.01 5.23
C GLU A 63 -59.51 6.06 4.68
N PRO A 64 -59.07 6.90 3.75
CA PRO A 64 -59.93 7.27 2.62
C PRO A 64 -59.28 6.99 1.26
N GLU A 65 -60.11 6.60 0.29
CA GLU A 65 -59.71 6.28 -1.08
C GLU A 65 -59.40 7.53 -1.94
N ALA A 66 -58.91 7.30 -3.17
CA ALA A 66 -58.54 8.34 -4.12
C ALA A 66 -59.75 8.90 -4.93
N ASP A 67 -59.56 10.07 -5.53
CA ASP A 67 -60.42 10.63 -6.58
C ASP A 67 -59.56 10.99 -7.82
N PRO A 68 -59.94 10.65 -9.07
CA PRO A 68 -59.16 10.96 -10.27
C PRO A 68 -59.57 12.28 -10.96
N HIS A 69 -58.75 12.71 -11.92
CA HIS A 69 -58.89 13.90 -12.77
C HIS A 69 -58.44 15.23 -12.16
N GLY A 70 -57.29 15.72 -12.65
CA GLY A 70 -56.83 17.10 -12.56
C GLY A 70 -55.89 17.37 -13.73
N GLU A 71 -56.15 18.41 -14.51
CA GLU A 71 -55.32 18.82 -15.66
C GLU A 71 -54.10 19.66 -15.20
N PRO A 72 -53.01 19.71 -15.98
CA PRO A 72 -51.79 20.41 -15.57
C PRO A 72 -51.92 21.94 -15.69
N PRO A 73 -51.20 22.70 -14.83
CA PRO A 73 -50.87 24.09 -15.14
C PRO A 73 -49.61 24.14 -16.04
N ASP A 74 -49.75 24.78 -17.20
CA ASP A 74 -48.63 25.40 -17.92
C ASP A 74 -48.37 26.80 -17.32
N ASP A 75 -47.13 27.31 -17.49
CA ASP A 75 -46.65 28.66 -17.16
C ASP A 75 -46.77 29.08 -15.65
N ASP A 76 -45.94 29.96 -15.08
CA ASP A 76 -45.06 31.00 -15.63
C ASP A 76 -43.58 30.84 -15.21
N ALA A 77 -42.69 31.58 -15.88
CA ALA A 77 -41.29 31.73 -15.51
C ALA A 77 -41.05 33.12 -14.89
N ASP A 78 -41.01 33.18 -13.55
CA ASP A 78 -40.58 34.39 -12.82
C ASP A 78 -39.05 34.44 -12.67
N GLU A 79 -38.48 35.59 -12.99
CA GLU A 79 -37.06 35.90 -12.81
C GLU A 79 -36.75 36.13 -11.31
N VAL A 80 -35.66 35.54 -10.81
CA VAL A 80 -35.08 35.88 -9.51
C VAL A 80 -33.62 36.25 -9.72
N GLU A 81 -33.37 37.55 -9.88
CA GLU A 81 -32.04 38.11 -9.68
C GLU A 81 -31.78 38.19 -8.17
N ASP A 82 -30.70 37.56 -7.69
CA ASP A 82 -30.21 37.70 -6.32
C ASP A 82 -28.72 38.10 -6.37
N ASP A 83 -28.42 39.23 -5.74
CA ASP A 83 -27.21 40.03 -5.85
C ASP A 83 -25.87 39.28 -5.61
N VAL A 84 -24.84 39.65 -6.40
CA VAL A 84 -23.44 39.36 -6.10
C VAL A 84 -22.60 40.65 -6.20
N GLU A 85 -22.72 41.51 -5.19
CA GLU A 85 -21.71 42.54 -4.90
C GLU A 85 -20.44 41.84 -4.37
N GLU A 86 -19.35 41.88 -5.14
CA GLU A 86 -18.29 42.90 -5.07
C GLU A 86 -17.26 42.61 -3.97
N TRP A 87 -16.12 42.03 -4.36
CA TRP A 87 -14.77 42.35 -3.85
C TRP A 87 -13.72 41.92 -4.88
N GLY A 88 -13.57 42.70 -5.95
CA GLY A 88 -12.49 42.57 -6.92
C GLY A 88 -11.53 43.75 -6.80
N VAL A 89 -10.23 43.51 -6.68
CA VAL A 89 -9.19 44.54 -6.72
C VAL A 89 -8.01 44.04 -7.55
N GLU A 90 -7.81 44.65 -8.72
CA GLU A 90 -6.59 44.52 -9.54
C GLU A 90 -5.69 45.77 -9.39
N PRO A 91 -4.40 45.73 -9.81
CA PRO A 91 -3.41 46.75 -9.46
C PRO A 91 -2.98 47.68 -10.62
N GLU A 92 -2.61 48.94 -10.31
CA GLU A 92 -1.86 49.84 -11.22
C GLU A 92 -1.10 50.98 -10.48
N ASP A 93 -0.04 51.54 -11.11
CA ASP A 93 0.99 52.46 -10.56
C ASP A 93 0.56 53.97 -10.52
N ALA A 94 1.34 55.02 -10.15
CA ALA A 94 2.78 55.27 -9.93
C ALA A 94 2.97 56.47 -8.93
N TYR A 95 3.93 57.43 -8.93
CA TYR A 95 5.05 57.87 -9.80
C TYR A 95 5.95 58.91 -9.03
N TYR A 96 7.28 58.92 -9.26
CA TYR A 96 8.27 60.02 -9.03
C TYR A 96 8.49 60.57 -7.58
N ASP A 97 9.61 61.19 -7.16
CA ASP A 97 10.99 61.51 -7.69
C ASP A 97 11.96 61.74 -6.47
N GLU A 98 13.25 62.15 -6.46
CA GLU A 98 14.24 62.69 -7.42
C GLU A 98 15.70 62.47 -6.88
N GLY A 99 16.71 62.11 -7.72
CA GLY A 99 18.19 62.30 -7.49
C GLY A 99 18.96 61.45 -6.43
N GLU A 100 20.31 61.35 -6.41
CA GLU A 100 21.39 61.67 -7.39
C GLU A 100 22.76 61.04 -6.96
N PHE A 101 23.72 60.84 -7.89
CA PHE A 101 25.18 60.50 -7.77
C PHE A 101 25.72 59.12 -7.27
N ASP A 102 26.16 58.30 -8.24
CA ASP A 102 27.55 57.90 -8.60
C ASP A 102 28.64 57.37 -7.60
N ASP A 103 29.22 56.22 -8.01
CA ASP A 103 30.66 55.85 -8.15
C ASP A 103 31.60 55.26 -7.05
N GLU A 104 32.37 54.26 -7.53
CA GLU A 104 33.73 53.73 -7.20
C GLU A 104 34.12 53.11 -5.83
N ASP A 105 34.26 51.77 -5.84
CA ASP A 105 35.41 50.91 -5.45
C ASP A 105 36.14 50.90 -4.06
N VAL A 106 36.83 49.76 -3.83
CA VAL A 106 37.95 49.46 -2.90
C VAL A 106 37.62 48.79 -1.54
N GLU A 107 38.62 48.01 -1.08
CA GLU A 107 38.60 46.93 -0.08
C GLU A 107 38.85 47.35 1.40
N ASP A 108 38.64 46.36 2.28
CA ASP A 108 39.47 46.04 3.47
C ASP A 108 39.18 46.71 4.84
N GLY A 109 39.52 45.99 5.92
CA GLY A 109 39.71 46.53 7.28
C GLY A 109 38.58 46.38 8.32
N VAL A 110 38.53 45.25 9.03
CA VAL A 110 37.74 45.10 10.29
C VAL A 110 38.64 45.28 11.53
N PRO A 111 38.43 46.31 12.38
CA PRO A 111 39.17 46.50 13.63
C PRO A 111 38.52 45.77 14.83
N ALA A 112 39.34 45.34 15.79
CA ALA A 112 38.91 44.68 17.02
C ALA A 112 38.57 45.67 18.16
N PRO A 113 37.69 45.29 19.12
CA PRO A 113 37.39 46.10 20.29
C PRO A 113 38.51 46.11 21.33
N VAL A 114 38.61 47.20 22.09
CA VAL A 114 39.65 47.44 23.11
C VAL A 114 39.23 46.85 24.46
N VAL A 115 40.20 46.36 25.24
CA VAL A 115 40.05 46.00 26.66
C VAL A 115 40.60 47.10 27.56
N SER A 116 40.03 47.26 28.77
CA SER A 116 40.46 48.24 29.76
C SER A 116 41.13 47.57 30.96
N ASP A 117 42.26 48.13 31.40
CA ASP A 117 42.95 47.77 32.65
C ASP A 117 42.16 48.18 33.90
N ASP A 118 42.35 47.42 34.99
CA ASP A 118 42.68 47.99 36.30
C ASP A 118 43.53 46.98 37.11
N SER A 119 44.45 47.46 37.93
CA SER A 119 45.32 46.64 38.81
C SER A 119 45.99 47.51 39.88
N PRO A 120 46.16 46.99 41.12
CA PRO A 120 47.11 47.54 42.08
C PRO A 120 48.18 46.52 42.53
N ASP A 121 49.39 47.03 42.79
CA ASP A 121 50.64 46.26 42.94
C ASP A 121 50.89 45.62 44.32
N VAL A 122 51.77 44.60 44.36
CA VAL A 122 52.69 44.31 45.48
C VAL A 122 54.02 43.75 44.94
N ASP A 123 55.14 44.43 45.20
CA ASP A 123 56.51 43.97 44.90
C ASP A 123 57.07 42.97 45.95
N ASP A 124 57.82 41.95 45.49
CA ASP A 124 59.18 41.61 45.99
C ASP A 124 59.89 40.61 45.03
N ASP A 125 61.23 40.56 45.01
CA ASP A 125 62.04 39.83 44.01
C ASP A 125 63.01 38.77 44.69
N PRO A 126 64.04 38.16 44.06
CA PRO A 126 63.97 36.73 43.81
C PRO A 126 65.08 35.89 44.47
N LYS A 127 64.76 34.68 44.97
CA LYS A 127 65.78 33.68 45.34
C LYS A 127 65.51 32.28 44.80
N ARG A 128 66.30 31.90 43.78
CA ARG A 128 66.36 30.55 43.20
C ARG A 128 66.77 29.50 44.24
N SER A 129 66.13 28.32 44.23
CA SER A 129 66.74 27.08 44.72
C SER A 129 66.69 25.97 43.66
N ARG A 130 67.87 25.44 43.27
CA ARG A 130 67.99 24.37 42.25
C ARG A 130 67.99 22.99 42.91
N ALA A 131 66.84 22.55 43.45
CA ALA A 131 66.74 21.28 44.20
C ALA A 131 65.83 20.18 43.58
N GLY A 132 64.90 20.52 42.67
CA GLY A 132 63.87 19.56 42.23
C GLY A 132 64.29 18.50 41.21
N LYS A 133 65.22 18.81 40.28
CA LYS A 133 65.38 18.02 39.03
C LYS A 133 65.92 16.59 39.21
N ASN A 134 66.61 16.29 40.31
CA ASN A 134 67.14 14.92 40.54
C ASN A 134 66.08 13.97 41.14
N ARG A 135 65.18 14.46 42.01
CA ARG A 135 64.12 13.62 42.58
C ARG A 135 63.09 13.22 41.52
N LEU A 136 62.71 14.14 40.64
CA LEU A 136 61.81 13.85 39.52
C LEU A 136 62.36 12.75 38.58
N ARG A 137 63.67 12.80 38.27
CA ARG A 137 64.33 11.75 37.46
C ARG A 137 64.37 10.39 38.15
N ALA A 138 64.59 10.34 39.48
CA ALA A 138 64.56 9.10 40.24
C ALA A 138 63.16 8.46 40.26
N VAL A 139 62.10 9.27 40.41
CA VAL A 139 60.70 8.79 40.34
C VAL A 139 60.36 8.26 38.95
N LEU A 140 60.71 9.00 37.87
CA LEU A 140 60.47 8.54 36.50
C LEU A 140 61.20 7.23 36.17
N ALA A 141 62.44 7.05 36.66
CA ALA A 141 63.17 5.80 36.50
C ALA A 141 62.50 4.63 37.25
N ALA A 142 62.00 4.86 38.47
CA ALA A 142 61.28 3.85 39.23
C ALA A 142 59.96 3.43 38.55
N VAL A 143 59.20 4.38 37.98
CA VAL A 143 57.97 4.11 37.22
C VAL A 143 58.26 3.28 35.97
N LEU A 144 59.32 3.59 35.22
CA LEU A 144 59.73 2.82 34.04
C LEU A 144 60.11 1.37 34.40
N VAL A 145 60.89 1.16 35.47
CA VAL A 145 61.25 -0.20 35.92
C VAL A 145 60.02 -0.97 36.41
N GLY A 146 59.10 -0.30 37.12
CA GLY A 146 57.83 -0.89 37.55
C GLY A 146 56.93 -1.32 36.37
N GLY A 147 56.82 -0.48 35.34
CA GLY A 147 56.04 -0.78 34.13
C GLY A 147 56.60 -1.97 33.35
N VAL A 148 57.93 -2.06 33.19
CA VAL A 148 58.58 -3.21 32.53
C VAL A 148 58.41 -4.50 33.34
N ALA A 149 58.48 -4.43 34.67
CA ALA A 149 58.23 -5.58 35.53
C ALA A 149 56.77 -6.06 35.44
N ALA A 150 55.79 -5.15 35.46
CA ALA A 150 54.37 -5.49 35.33
C ALA A 150 54.04 -6.09 33.95
N GLY A 151 54.53 -5.49 32.86
CA GLY A 151 54.36 -6.02 31.51
C GLY A 151 55.01 -7.40 31.32
N GLY A 152 56.17 -7.63 31.91
CA GLY A 152 56.84 -8.94 31.91
C GLY A 152 56.07 -10.04 32.63
N VAL A 153 55.37 -9.71 33.73
CA VAL A 153 54.48 -10.65 34.42
C VAL A 153 53.25 -10.95 33.56
N LEU A 154 52.57 -9.93 33.03
CA LEU A 154 51.38 -10.11 32.18
C LEU A 154 51.68 -10.95 30.93
N TYR A 155 52.84 -10.76 30.31
CA TYR A 155 53.32 -11.58 29.19
C TYR A 155 53.55 -13.05 29.59
N ALA A 156 54.14 -13.29 30.76
CA ALA A 156 54.39 -14.63 31.28
C ALA A 156 53.11 -15.37 31.74
N THR A 157 52.00 -14.67 31.96
CA THR A 157 50.71 -15.25 32.38
C THR A 157 49.64 -15.27 31.28
N GLY A 158 49.98 -14.97 30.02
CA GLY A 158 49.01 -14.96 28.91
C GLY A 158 48.03 -13.78 28.92
N GLY A 159 48.30 -12.72 29.69
CA GLY A 159 47.42 -11.56 29.86
C GLY A 159 47.32 -10.61 28.65
N PHE A 160 47.74 -11.08 27.47
CA PHE A 160 47.69 -10.33 26.20
C PHE A 160 46.92 -11.08 25.10
N ASP A 161 46.61 -12.37 25.28
CA ASP A 161 45.82 -13.15 24.31
C ASP A 161 44.33 -12.75 24.30
N ASP A 162 43.88 -12.01 25.33
CA ASP A 162 42.54 -11.43 25.48
C ASP A 162 42.46 -9.94 25.04
N LEU A 163 43.57 -9.36 24.53
CA LEU A 163 43.61 -7.97 24.06
C LEU A 163 43.43 -7.88 22.54
N GLY A 164 42.25 -8.32 22.10
CA GLY A 164 41.72 -7.96 20.79
C GLY A 164 41.55 -6.45 20.64
N GLU A 165 41.69 -5.99 19.39
CA GLU A 165 41.46 -4.65 18.84
C GLU A 165 41.05 -3.50 19.80
N VAL A 166 41.87 -2.44 19.84
CA VAL A 166 41.62 -1.20 20.61
C VAL A 166 40.54 -0.29 19.99
N GLY A 167 39.34 -0.84 19.80
CA GLY A 167 38.12 -0.06 19.69
C GLY A 167 37.78 0.62 21.03
N SER A 168 37.03 1.71 21.00
CA SER A 168 36.68 2.49 22.19
C SER A 168 35.77 1.69 23.13
N SER A 169 36.28 1.30 24.29
CA SER A 169 35.53 0.55 25.31
C SER A 169 34.48 1.41 26.01
N VAL A 170 33.29 1.51 25.43
CA VAL A 170 32.10 1.97 26.15
C VAL A 170 31.69 0.87 27.13
N ILE A 171 31.76 1.16 28.42
CA ILE A 171 31.42 0.19 29.47
C ILE A 171 29.91 0.10 29.61
N GLY A 172 29.31 -0.98 29.11
CA GLY A 172 27.99 -1.43 29.54
C GLY A 172 26.86 -1.39 28.52
N ASP A 173 27.11 -1.04 27.26
CA ASP A 173 26.10 -1.27 26.21
C ASP A 173 25.94 -2.78 25.97
N LYS A 174 24.75 -3.30 26.26
CA LYS A 174 24.31 -4.54 25.61
C LYS A 174 24.19 -4.23 24.13
N ALA A 175 24.97 -4.91 23.29
CA ALA A 175 24.74 -4.86 21.85
C ALA A 175 23.27 -5.24 21.59
N LEU A 176 22.49 -4.30 21.04
CA LEU A 176 21.08 -4.52 20.74
C LEU A 176 20.95 -5.73 19.79
N PRO A 177 19.88 -6.54 19.89
CA PRO A 177 19.63 -7.63 18.95
C PRO A 177 19.82 -7.16 17.50
N GLN A 178 20.56 -7.94 16.72
CA GLN A 178 20.83 -7.66 15.30
C GLN A 178 20.20 -8.77 14.46
N ASN A 179 19.23 -8.38 13.64
CA ASN A 179 18.48 -9.19 12.68
C ASN A 179 18.52 -8.50 11.30
N ASP A 180 17.79 -9.01 10.32
CA ASP A 180 17.79 -8.42 8.98
C ASP A 180 17.06 -7.07 8.95
N PHE A 181 15.99 -6.90 9.74
CA PHE A 181 15.34 -5.61 9.96
C PHE A 181 16.32 -4.52 10.47
N THR A 182 16.97 -4.74 11.62
CA THR A 182 17.86 -3.74 12.23
C THR A 182 19.14 -3.47 11.43
N ARG A 183 19.54 -4.38 10.53
CA ARG A 183 20.69 -4.20 9.62
C ARG A 183 20.32 -3.64 8.24
N SER A 184 19.04 -3.64 7.87
CA SER A 184 18.61 -3.20 6.53
C SER A 184 18.91 -1.73 6.23
N GLU A 185 19.37 -1.47 5.01
CA GLU A 185 19.68 -0.15 4.45
C GLU A 185 18.79 0.18 3.23
N ALA A 186 18.89 1.40 2.71
CA ALA A 186 18.06 1.86 1.59
C ALA A 186 18.38 1.10 0.28
N GLY A 187 17.39 0.37 -0.23
CA GLY A 187 17.48 -0.52 -1.38
C GLY A 187 17.57 -2.01 -1.05
N ASP A 188 17.59 -2.39 0.23
CA ASP A 188 17.35 -3.78 0.65
C ASP A 188 15.88 -4.15 0.51
N CYS A 189 15.63 -5.44 0.21
CA CYS A 189 14.29 -5.99 0.06
C CYS A 189 14.04 -7.08 1.10
N LEU A 190 12.94 -6.96 1.85
CA LEU A 190 12.60 -7.81 2.98
C LEU A 190 11.35 -8.63 2.69
N THR A 191 11.33 -9.87 3.17
CA THR A 191 10.17 -10.78 3.04
C THR A 191 9.92 -11.57 4.32
N TRP A 192 8.70 -12.05 4.47
CA TRP A 192 8.21 -12.80 5.63
C TRP A 192 7.03 -13.68 5.21
N THR A 193 6.67 -14.67 6.02
CA THR A 193 5.43 -15.44 5.83
C THR A 193 4.26 -14.71 6.48
N ALA A 194 3.06 -14.82 5.89
CA ALA A 194 1.88 -14.07 6.34
C ALA A 194 1.41 -14.41 7.77
N ASP A 195 1.85 -15.55 8.31
CA ASP A 195 1.61 -16.03 9.67
C ASP A 195 2.71 -15.62 10.69
N ALA A 196 3.89 -15.19 10.22
CA ALA A 196 5.01 -14.78 11.06
C ALA A 196 5.68 -13.50 10.49
N PRO A 197 4.96 -12.37 10.40
CA PRO A 197 5.48 -11.18 9.73
C PRO A 197 6.57 -10.43 10.50
N GLY A 198 6.73 -10.74 11.80
CA GLY A 198 7.66 -10.07 12.69
C GLY A 198 9.11 -10.59 12.70
N ASP A 199 9.44 -11.56 11.84
CA ASP A 199 10.82 -12.03 11.60
C ASP A 199 11.19 -11.85 10.10
N PRO A 200 11.34 -10.60 9.62
CA PRO A 200 11.62 -10.32 8.22
C PRO A 200 13.06 -10.69 7.86
N VAL A 201 13.24 -11.36 6.71
CA VAL A 201 14.55 -11.77 6.19
C VAL A 201 14.90 -11.05 4.88
N THR A 202 16.18 -10.74 4.69
CA THR A 202 16.67 -10.04 3.50
C THR A 202 16.73 -10.98 2.29
N VAL A 203 16.19 -10.51 1.16
CA VAL A 203 16.18 -11.22 -0.11
C VAL A 203 16.59 -10.31 -1.27
N GLU A 204 17.15 -10.92 -2.30
CA GLU A 204 17.32 -10.29 -3.61
C GLU A 204 15.98 -9.71 -4.08
N CYS A 205 15.90 -8.42 -4.41
CA CYS A 205 14.68 -7.77 -4.91
C CYS A 205 14.13 -8.39 -6.22
N THR A 206 14.88 -9.30 -6.86
CA THR A 206 14.43 -10.12 -8.01
C THR A 206 13.64 -11.37 -7.62
N LYS A 207 13.43 -11.60 -6.32
CA LYS A 207 12.55 -12.62 -5.73
C LYS A 207 11.25 -11.97 -5.20
N PRO A 208 10.22 -12.77 -4.88
CA PRO A 208 9.07 -12.31 -4.11
C PRO A 208 9.48 -11.72 -2.76
N HIS A 209 9.05 -10.49 -2.49
CA HIS A 209 9.28 -9.74 -1.26
C HIS A 209 8.12 -8.79 -0.98
N ARG A 210 7.98 -8.32 0.27
CA ARG A 210 6.82 -7.54 0.73
C ARG A 210 7.17 -6.07 1.04
N PHE A 211 8.46 -5.76 1.21
CA PHE A 211 8.94 -4.42 1.56
C PHE A 211 10.27 -4.10 0.85
N GLU A 212 10.39 -2.93 0.22
CA GLU A 212 11.66 -2.35 -0.23
C GLU A 212 12.02 -1.19 0.70
N VAL A 213 13.15 -1.25 1.40
CA VAL A 213 13.55 -0.23 2.37
C VAL A 213 13.97 1.05 1.64
N ALA A 214 13.37 2.19 1.99
CA ALA A 214 13.69 3.50 1.43
C ALA A 214 14.66 4.30 2.31
N GLY A 215 14.67 4.03 3.62
CA GLY A 215 15.64 4.62 4.55
C GLY A 215 15.36 4.35 6.03
N VAL A 216 16.38 4.60 6.84
CA VAL A 216 16.27 4.64 8.31
C VAL A 216 15.54 5.91 8.72
N LEU A 217 14.55 5.80 9.60
CA LEU A 217 13.94 6.95 10.26
C LEU A 217 14.71 7.22 11.56
N ASP A 218 15.28 8.43 11.66
CA ASP A 218 16.10 8.86 12.81
C ASP A 218 15.22 9.29 13.98
N THR A 219 15.01 8.36 14.92
CA THR A 219 14.22 8.58 16.14
C THR A 219 14.85 9.54 17.13
N SER A 220 16.10 10.01 16.92
CA SER A 220 16.71 11.04 17.76
C SER A 220 16.16 12.45 17.46
N THR A 221 15.49 12.63 16.32
CA THR A 221 14.85 13.90 15.94
C THR A 221 13.46 14.10 16.57
N PHE A 222 12.90 13.05 17.17
CA PHE A 222 11.58 13.05 17.81
C PHE A 222 11.66 13.53 19.28
N PRO A 223 10.53 13.95 19.89
CA PRO A 223 10.49 14.28 21.30
C PRO A 223 11.01 13.12 22.17
N THR A 224 12.11 13.35 22.88
CA THR A 224 12.99 12.28 23.40
C THR A 224 12.36 11.32 24.41
N ALA A 225 11.15 11.62 24.92
CA ALA A 225 10.36 10.72 25.76
C ALA A 225 9.70 9.58 24.96
N GLU A 226 9.35 9.80 23.69
CA GLU A 226 8.63 8.82 22.84
C GLU A 226 9.53 7.63 22.45
N PHE A 227 10.80 7.89 22.16
CA PHE A 227 11.78 6.88 21.77
C PHE A 227 12.84 6.61 22.85
N ALA A 228 12.57 6.99 24.11
CA ALA A 228 13.44 6.65 25.23
C ALA A 228 13.58 5.12 25.38
N SER A 229 14.71 4.65 25.93
CA SER A 229 14.92 3.23 26.24
C SER A 229 13.92 2.68 27.25
N THR A 230 13.24 3.55 28.01
CA THR A 230 12.15 3.22 28.95
C THR A 230 10.76 3.65 28.45
N ALA A 231 10.62 4.07 27.19
CA ALA A 231 9.34 4.44 26.61
C ALA A 231 8.41 3.22 26.51
N PRO A 232 7.08 3.38 26.71
CA PRO A 232 6.12 2.34 26.38
C PRO A 232 6.14 2.03 24.88
N PHE A 233 5.61 0.88 24.48
CA PHE A 233 5.41 0.58 23.07
C PHE A 233 4.33 1.53 22.48
N PRO A 234 4.56 2.17 21.32
CA PRO A 234 3.54 3.00 20.67
C PRO A 234 2.31 2.19 20.26
N THR A 235 1.16 2.85 20.12
CA THR A 235 -0.05 2.20 19.63
C THR A 235 0.00 2.06 18.08
N PRO A 236 -0.79 1.15 17.48
CA PRO A 236 -0.85 1.02 16.01
C PRO A 236 -1.21 2.32 15.29
N GLU A 237 -2.07 3.14 15.90
CA GLU A 237 -2.45 4.46 15.39
C GLU A 237 -1.25 5.41 15.40
N ARG A 238 -0.44 5.40 16.47
CA ARG A 238 0.75 6.25 16.54
C ARG A 238 1.83 5.82 15.54
N PHE A 239 1.98 4.52 15.28
CA PHE A 239 2.85 4.05 14.19
C PHE A 239 2.32 4.49 12.80
N ALA A 240 1.01 4.53 12.59
CA ALA A 240 0.42 5.08 11.36
C ALA A 240 0.67 6.59 11.22
N GLU A 241 0.52 7.38 12.30
CA GLU A 241 0.91 8.80 12.30
C GLU A 241 2.39 8.98 11.90
N ILE A 242 3.31 8.24 12.54
CA ILE A 242 4.75 8.30 12.23
C ILE A 242 5.03 7.93 10.77
N ARG A 243 4.36 6.89 10.23
CA ARG A 243 4.44 6.47 8.82
C ARG A 243 4.03 7.61 7.89
N ASP A 244 2.89 8.21 8.14
CA ASP A 244 2.27 9.18 7.22
C ASP A 244 3.00 10.52 7.25
N GLU A 245 3.42 10.98 8.43
CA GLU A 245 4.26 12.18 8.64
C GLU A 245 5.65 12.08 8.00
N ASN A 246 6.30 10.90 8.04
CA ASN A 246 7.74 10.79 7.77
C ASN A 246 8.10 9.89 6.57
N CYS A 247 7.47 8.73 6.43
CA CYS A 247 7.85 7.76 5.40
C CYS A 247 7.46 8.22 3.99
N SER A 248 6.36 8.97 3.85
CA SER A 248 5.97 9.67 2.62
C SER A 248 7.13 10.51 2.05
N VAL A 249 7.81 11.29 2.89
CA VAL A 249 8.96 12.15 2.52
C VAL A 249 10.21 11.32 2.22
N ILE A 250 10.50 10.29 3.00
CA ILE A 250 11.68 9.42 2.81
C ILE A 250 11.56 8.62 1.50
N VAL A 251 10.41 8.00 1.25
CA VAL A 251 10.11 7.25 0.02
C VAL A 251 10.15 8.17 -1.21
N SER A 252 9.59 9.37 -1.11
CA SER A 252 9.66 10.36 -2.20
C SER A 252 11.12 10.73 -2.53
N ARG A 253 11.99 10.92 -1.55
CA ARG A 253 13.43 11.15 -1.77
C ARG A 253 14.11 9.93 -2.41
N TYR A 254 13.85 8.73 -1.91
CA TYR A 254 14.45 7.48 -2.41
C TYR A 254 14.08 7.19 -3.88
N LEU A 255 12.81 7.41 -4.26
CA LEU A 255 12.31 7.19 -5.62
C LEU A 255 12.47 8.40 -6.57
N GLY A 256 13.03 9.52 -6.10
CA GLY A 256 13.15 10.75 -6.88
C GLY A 256 11.80 11.36 -7.28
N GLY A 257 10.82 11.31 -6.37
CA GLY A 257 9.44 11.76 -6.57
C GLY A 257 8.55 10.77 -7.33
N ALA A 258 9.08 9.60 -7.74
CA ALA A 258 8.42 8.71 -8.67
C ALA A 258 7.81 7.45 -8.00
N LEU A 259 6.96 7.71 -6.99
CA LEU A 259 5.91 6.83 -6.48
C LEU A 259 4.58 7.30 -7.06
N ASP A 260 3.72 6.40 -7.52
CA ASP A 260 2.39 6.79 -8.03
C ASP A 260 1.35 6.86 -6.90
N PRO A 261 0.78 8.05 -6.58
CA PRO A 261 -0.26 8.16 -5.55
C PRO A 261 -1.57 7.48 -5.93
N GLN A 262 -1.73 7.07 -7.20
CA GLN A 262 -2.86 6.28 -7.72
C GLN A 262 -2.43 4.86 -8.13
N GLY A 263 -1.23 4.44 -7.70
CA GLY A 263 -0.61 3.16 -8.01
C GLY A 263 -0.84 2.09 -6.96
N ARG A 264 -0.19 0.93 -7.17
CA ARG A 264 -0.27 -0.24 -6.27
C ARG A 264 0.69 -0.19 -5.07
N PHE A 265 1.47 0.87 -4.92
CA PHE A 265 2.55 0.94 -3.93
C PHE A 265 2.32 2.09 -2.96
N ALA A 266 2.51 1.84 -1.66
CA ALA A 266 2.33 2.82 -0.59
C ALA A 266 3.60 2.95 0.28
N PRO A 267 3.81 4.10 0.95
CA PRO A 267 4.86 4.24 1.96
C PRO A 267 4.54 3.41 3.20
N GLY A 268 5.36 2.41 3.51
CA GLY A 268 5.25 1.59 4.71
C GLY A 268 6.24 2.02 5.81
N LEU A 269 5.93 1.64 7.06
CA LEU A 269 6.81 1.81 8.23
C LEU A 269 6.97 0.47 8.93
N MET A 270 8.17 -0.10 8.91
CA MET A 270 8.53 -1.28 9.67
C MET A 270 9.20 -0.88 11.00
N PHE A 271 8.78 -1.53 12.08
CA PHE A 271 9.16 -1.23 13.46
C PHE A 271 9.46 -2.51 14.26
N PRO A 272 10.30 -2.43 15.31
CA PRO A 272 10.68 -3.59 16.11
C PRO A 272 9.47 -4.15 16.87
N SER A 273 9.63 -5.37 17.37
CA SER A 273 8.63 -6.00 18.21
C SER A 273 8.44 -5.30 19.55
N GLU A 274 7.36 -5.63 20.26
CA GLU A 274 7.23 -5.21 21.66
C GLU A 274 8.38 -5.80 22.50
N SER A 275 8.83 -7.03 22.20
CA SER A 275 9.91 -7.69 22.94
C SER A 275 11.28 -7.06 22.67
N GLU A 276 11.58 -6.67 21.43
CA GLU A 276 12.75 -5.90 21.01
C GLU A 276 12.70 -4.46 21.57
N TRP A 277 11.52 -3.84 21.57
CA TRP A 277 11.32 -2.49 22.12
C TRP A 277 11.53 -2.48 23.64
N GLN A 278 11.05 -3.49 24.38
CA GLN A 278 11.36 -3.67 25.79
C GLN A 278 12.86 -3.96 26.04
N GLN A 279 13.58 -4.48 25.05
CA GLN A 279 15.05 -4.65 25.07
C GLN A 279 15.83 -3.37 24.67
N GLY A 280 15.14 -2.31 24.23
CA GLY A 280 15.74 -1.02 23.88
C GLY A 280 15.95 -0.78 22.38
N VAL A 281 15.45 -1.64 21.49
CA VAL A 281 15.51 -1.39 20.04
C VAL A 281 14.57 -0.25 19.69
N ARG A 282 15.11 0.80 19.06
CA ARG A 282 14.38 2.01 18.59
C ARG A 282 14.60 2.29 17.11
N SER A 283 15.20 1.36 16.37
CA SER A 283 15.33 1.48 14.91
C SER A 283 13.96 1.52 14.26
N LEU A 284 13.73 2.46 13.35
CA LEU A 284 12.56 2.46 12.46
C LEU A 284 13.05 2.41 10.99
N ARG A 285 12.26 1.80 10.10
CA ARG A 285 12.55 1.71 8.67
C ARG A 285 11.34 2.16 7.86
N CYS A 286 11.52 3.24 7.11
CA CYS A 286 10.56 3.63 6.09
C CYS A 286 10.88 2.89 4.78
N GLY A 287 9.85 2.47 4.06
CA GLY A 287 9.99 1.72 2.82
C GLY A 287 8.74 1.76 1.97
N ILE A 288 8.69 0.88 0.98
CA ILE A 288 7.57 0.75 0.06
C ILE A 288 7.05 -0.68 0.10
N GLU A 289 5.74 -0.79 0.24
CA GLU A 289 4.99 -2.05 0.23
C GLU A 289 3.87 -2.00 -0.82
N GLN A 290 3.36 -3.16 -1.21
CA GLN A 290 2.10 -3.27 -1.96
C GLN A 290 0.99 -3.62 -0.96
N PRO A 291 0.04 -2.71 -0.66
CA PRO A 291 -1.10 -3.02 0.20
C PRO A 291 -1.89 -4.23 -0.28
N GLY A 292 -2.37 -5.04 0.66
CA GLY A 292 -3.00 -6.33 0.38
C GLY A 292 -4.15 -6.67 1.33
N VAL A 293 -4.77 -7.83 1.12
CA VAL A 293 -6.05 -8.15 1.77
C VAL A 293 -5.90 -8.32 3.28
N GLY A 294 -6.62 -7.48 4.04
CA GLY A 294 -6.66 -7.54 5.50
C GLY A 294 -5.46 -6.91 6.20
N GLY A 295 -4.74 -5.98 5.55
CA GLY A 295 -3.53 -5.35 6.10
C GLY A 295 -2.28 -6.22 6.02
N VAL A 296 -2.31 -7.29 5.21
CA VAL A 296 -1.16 -8.13 4.90
C VAL A 296 -0.61 -7.69 3.54
N GLN A 297 0.59 -7.12 3.53
CA GLN A 297 1.29 -6.63 2.35
C GLN A 297 1.46 -7.76 1.31
N ASP A 298 1.07 -7.52 0.06
CA ASP A 298 1.25 -8.45 -1.05
C ASP A 298 2.73 -8.67 -1.39
N GLU A 299 3.06 -9.84 -1.93
CA GLU A 299 4.38 -10.09 -2.51
C GLU A 299 4.51 -9.46 -3.91
N PHE A 300 5.54 -8.64 -4.10
CA PHE A 300 5.95 -8.12 -5.41
C PHE A 300 7.38 -8.55 -5.76
N THR A 301 7.84 -8.20 -6.96
CA THR A 301 9.14 -8.63 -7.50
C THR A 301 9.69 -7.58 -8.46
N GLY A 302 10.99 -7.32 -8.37
CA GLY A 302 11.67 -6.16 -8.95
C GLY A 302 11.53 -4.93 -8.05
N ARG A 303 12.56 -4.06 -8.03
CA ARG A 303 12.53 -2.81 -7.26
C ARG A 303 11.43 -1.87 -7.75
N VAL A 304 10.78 -1.17 -6.85
CA VAL A 304 9.69 -0.19 -7.07
C VAL A 304 10.06 0.84 -8.15
N ARG A 305 11.30 1.35 -8.15
CA ARG A 305 11.80 2.29 -9.18
C ARG A 305 12.01 1.67 -10.57
N ASP A 306 12.18 0.34 -10.65
CA ASP A 306 12.45 -0.42 -11.88
C ASP A 306 11.17 -1.06 -12.46
N VAL A 307 10.05 -1.13 -11.72
CA VAL A 307 8.79 -1.81 -12.11
C VAL A 307 7.63 -0.86 -12.44
N ASP A 308 6.58 -1.43 -13.03
CA ASP A 308 5.31 -0.73 -13.27
C ASP A 308 4.58 -0.43 -11.94
N GLN A 309 4.16 0.83 -11.80
CA GLN A 309 3.48 1.36 -10.62
C GLN A 309 1.96 1.10 -10.65
N SER A 310 1.40 0.75 -11.81
CA SER A 310 -0.06 0.75 -12.01
C SER A 310 -0.82 -0.22 -11.11
N PHE A 311 -1.85 0.32 -10.47
CA PHE A 311 -2.87 -0.46 -9.81
C PHE A 311 -3.81 -1.09 -10.85
N THR A 312 -3.96 -2.41 -10.77
CA THR A 312 -4.97 -3.16 -11.54
C THR A 312 -5.47 -4.33 -10.71
N TRP A 313 -6.79 -4.46 -10.57
CA TRP A 313 -7.41 -5.71 -10.11
C TRP A 313 -7.20 -6.84 -11.15
N ALA A 314 -7.36 -8.08 -10.70
CA ALA A 314 -7.21 -9.26 -11.54
C ALA A 314 -8.35 -9.40 -12.57
N ASP A 315 -8.06 -10.08 -13.68
CA ASP A 315 -9.06 -10.43 -14.70
C ASP A 315 -10.15 -11.32 -14.07
N GLY A 316 -11.36 -10.76 -13.90
CA GLY A 316 -12.52 -11.41 -13.28
C GLY A 316 -12.95 -10.85 -11.93
N SER A 317 -12.15 -9.98 -11.29
CA SER A 317 -12.53 -9.31 -10.03
C SER A 317 -13.81 -8.49 -10.18
N CYS A 318 -14.77 -8.70 -9.28
CA CYS A 318 -15.96 -7.86 -9.10
C CYS A 318 -15.69 -6.83 -8.00
N ILE A 319 -15.96 -5.56 -8.28
CA ILE A 319 -15.58 -4.44 -7.39
C ILE A 319 -16.83 -3.88 -6.72
N GLY A 320 -16.85 -3.87 -5.37
CA GLY A 320 -18.03 -3.54 -4.57
C GLY A 320 -18.62 -2.15 -4.86
N ILE A 321 -19.89 -1.94 -4.49
CA ILE A 321 -20.61 -0.67 -4.70
C ILE A 321 -21.22 -0.14 -3.40
N ASP A 322 -21.07 1.15 -3.11
CA ASP A 322 -21.89 1.81 -2.10
C ASP A 322 -23.28 2.11 -2.67
N ALA A 323 -24.31 1.54 -2.03
CA ALA A 323 -25.70 1.64 -2.49
C ALA A 323 -26.29 3.05 -2.43
N LYS A 324 -25.70 3.98 -1.65
CA LYS A 324 -26.18 5.37 -1.54
C LYS A 324 -25.65 6.24 -2.67
N SER A 325 -24.34 6.31 -2.81
CA SER A 325 -23.60 7.14 -3.78
C SER A 325 -23.49 6.53 -5.18
N ARG A 326 -23.71 5.22 -5.32
CA ARG A 326 -23.48 4.42 -6.55
C ARG A 326 -22.02 4.42 -7.01
N GLN A 327 -21.09 4.75 -6.13
CA GLN A 327 -19.66 4.71 -6.43
C GLN A 327 -19.05 3.35 -6.09
N PRO A 328 -17.98 2.94 -6.79
CA PRO A 328 -17.26 1.72 -6.43
C PRO A 328 -16.53 1.90 -5.09
N THR A 329 -16.57 0.89 -4.23
CA THR A 329 -15.78 0.87 -2.99
C THR A 329 -14.32 0.49 -3.23
N GLY A 330 -13.99 -0.01 -4.43
CA GLY A 330 -12.66 -0.48 -4.83
C GLY A 330 -12.21 -1.80 -4.19
N ALA A 331 -12.82 -2.20 -3.09
CA ALA A 331 -12.70 -3.54 -2.52
C ALA A 331 -13.18 -4.60 -3.52
N VAL A 332 -12.42 -5.69 -3.65
CA VAL A 332 -12.84 -6.88 -4.40
C VAL A 332 -13.85 -7.66 -3.56
N VAL A 333 -15.03 -7.91 -4.13
CA VAL A 333 -16.11 -8.67 -3.50
C VAL A 333 -16.36 -9.97 -4.24
N ASN A 334 -17.11 -10.89 -3.63
CA ASN A 334 -17.65 -12.03 -4.38
C ASN A 334 -18.60 -11.50 -5.47
N CYS A 335 -18.52 -12.01 -6.70
CA CYS A 335 -19.44 -11.56 -7.76
C CYS A 335 -20.92 -11.84 -7.45
N ALA A 336 -21.24 -12.75 -6.52
CA ALA A 336 -22.59 -12.97 -6.00
C ALA A 336 -23.09 -11.84 -5.06
N GLU A 337 -22.23 -10.91 -4.65
CA GLU A 337 -22.55 -9.74 -3.83
C GLU A 337 -22.76 -8.48 -4.71
N PRO A 338 -23.39 -7.40 -4.18
CA PRO A 338 -23.55 -6.14 -4.89
C PRO A 338 -22.22 -5.50 -5.31
N HIS A 339 -22.03 -5.33 -6.62
CA HIS A 339 -20.82 -4.74 -7.21
C HIS A 339 -21.15 -3.69 -8.28
N ALA A 340 -20.20 -2.80 -8.57
CA ALA A 340 -20.32 -1.71 -9.53
C ALA A 340 -19.90 -2.15 -10.94
N PHE A 341 -18.84 -2.94 -11.04
CA PHE A 341 -18.29 -3.45 -12.29
C PHE A 341 -17.48 -4.73 -12.10
N GLN A 342 -17.27 -5.47 -13.20
CA GLN A 342 -16.36 -6.61 -13.27
C GLN A 342 -15.19 -6.29 -14.20
N VAL A 343 -13.96 -6.63 -13.80
CA VAL A 343 -12.75 -6.44 -14.60
C VAL A 343 -12.57 -7.61 -15.59
N THR A 344 -12.17 -7.33 -16.82
CA THR A 344 -12.19 -8.29 -17.96
C THR A 344 -10.88 -8.36 -18.76
N GLY A 345 -9.82 -7.71 -18.28
CA GLY A 345 -8.51 -7.67 -18.96
C GLY A 345 -7.66 -6.45 -18.62
N SER A 346 -6.39 -6.63 -18.28
CA SER A 346 -5.42 -5.52 -18.25
C SER A 346 -4.80 -5.20 -19.64
N VAL A 347 -4.36 -3.95 -19.85
CA VAL A 347 -3.69 -3.47 -21.07
C VAL A 347 -2.43 -2.68 -20.73
N ASP A 348 -1.31 -3.11 -21.29
CA ASP A 348 -0.02 -2.40 -21.23
C ASP A 348 0.02 -1.29 -22.31
N MET A 349 0.02 -0.04 -21.85
CA MET A 349 0.02 1.17 -22.67
C MET A 349 1.42 1.51 -23.22
N SER A 350 2.49 0.94 -22.64
CA SER A 350 3.86 1.25 -23.03
C SER A 350 4.19 0.82 -24.47
N GLN A 351 3.49 -0.19 -24.99
CA GLN A 351 3.66 -0.73 -26.35
C GLN A 351 3.32 0.31 -27.43
N ARG A 352 2.40 1.23 -27.15
CA ARG A 352 2.02 2.35 -28.03
C ARG A 352 2.71 3.64 -27.59
N PHE A 353 2.54 4.00 -26.32
CA PHE A 353 2.87 5.32 -25.79
C PHE A 353 4.24 5.40 -25.10
N GLY A 354 4.95 4.27 -24.97
CA GLY A 354 6.32 4.18 -24.44
C GLY A 354 6.41 3.84 -22.96
N GLY A 355 7.47 3.13 -22.58
CA GLY A 355 7.78 2.83 -21.17
C GLY A 355 8.27 4.05 -20.39
N ARG A 356 8.44 3.89 -19.07
CA ARG A 356 8.90 4.92 -18.11
C ARG A 356 10.15 5.69 -18.59
N THR A 357 11.11 5.00 -19.20
CA THR A 357 12.39 5.58 -19.69
C THR A 357 12.35 6.11 -21.12
N SER A 358 11.20 6.09 -21.80
CA SER A 358 11.12 6.39 -23.24
C SER A 358 11.15 7.88 -23.61
N GLY A 359 11.04 8.79 -22.64
CA GLY A 359 10.98 10.24 -22.86
C GLY A 359 9.75 10.74 -23.61
N LYS A 360 8.76 9.87 -23.89
CA LYS A 360 7.49 10.26 -24.51
C LYS A 360 6.56 10.95 -23.50
N PRO A 361 5.81 11.98 -23.92
CA PRO A 361 4.84 12.67 -23.06
C PRO A 361 3.69 11.73 -22.65
N TRP A 362 2.88 12.18 -21.68
CA TRP A 362 1.63 11.53 -21.35
C TRP A 362 0.68 11.50 -22.57
N PRO A 363 0.08 10.34 -22.91
CA PRO A 363 -0.98 10.30 -23.91
C PRO A 363 -2.26 10.91 -23.35
N SER A 364 -2.89 11.83 -24.10
CA SER A 364 -4.13 12.46 -23.63
C SER A 364 -5.22 11.42 -23.40
N VAL A 365 -6.21 11.76 -22.58
CA VAL A 365 -7.40 10.90 -22.35
C VAL A 365 -8.07 10.50 -23.67
N ASN A 366 -8.02 11.34 -24.71
CA ASN A 366 -8.53 10.99 -26.04
C ASN A 366 -7.64 9.97 -26.77
N ASP A 367 -6.31 10.12 -26.75
CA ASP A 367 -5.39 9.15 -27.36
C ASP A 367 -5.49 7.77 -26.68
N GLN A 368 -5.58 7.77 -25.34
CA GLN A 368 -5.76 6.55 -24.55
C GLN A 368 -7.08 5.85 -24.94
N ASN A 369 -8.19 6.60 -24.98
CA ASN A 369 -9.50 6.08 -25.37
C ASN A 369 -9.53 5.57 -26.82
N GLU A 370 -8.90 6.25 -27.79
CA GLU A 370 -8.82 5.80 -29.17
C GLU A 370 -8.08 4.45 -29.28
N TYR A 371 -6.93 4.33 -28.63
CA TYR A 371 -6.15 3.10 -28.59
C TYR A 371 -6.93 1.94 -27.92
N LEU A 372 -7.58 2.22 -26.79
CA LEU A 372 -8.28 1.20 -25.99
C LEU A 372 -9.61 0.75 -26.60
N ARG A 373 -10.29 1.60 -27.39
CA ARG A 373 -11.48 1.22 -28.18
C ARG A 373 -11.22 0.05 -29.13
N GLY A 374 -9.99 -0.10 -29.65
CA GLY A 374 -9.59 -1.25 -30.46
C GLY A 374 -9.27 -2.53 -29.66
N ILE A 375 -8.99 -2.41 -28.36
CA ILE A 375 -8.41 -3.48 -27.53
C ILE A 375 -9.44 -4.04 -26.55
N CYS A 376 -10.09 -3.20 -25.75
CA CYS A 376 -10.97 -3.65 -24.68
C CYS A 376 -12.15 -4.51 -25.16
N PRO A 377 -12.92 -4.13 -26.22
CA PRO A 377 -13.99 -4.99 -26.71
C PRO A 377 -13.52 -6.39 -27.13
N ASN A 378 -12.30 -6.51 -27.69
CA ASN A 378 -11.74 -7.81 -28.06
C ASN A 378 -11.32 -8.66 -26.85
N ARG A 379 -10.79 -8.03 -25.79
CA ARG A 379 -10.48 -8.71 -24.52
C ARG A 379 -11.76 -9.15 -23.81
N THR A 380 -12.73 -8.27 -23.64
CA THR A 380 -14.02 -8.54 -23.02
C THR A 380 -14.81 -9.63 -23.78
N ASN A 381 -14.84 -9.58 -25.11
CA ASN A 381 -15.44 -10.65 -25.93
C ASN A 381 -14.77 -12.02 -25.69
N ARG A 382 -13.45 -12.06 -25.47
CA ARG A 382 -12.73 -13.30 -25.13
C ARG A 382 -13.02 -13.76 -23.70
N PHE A 383 -13.07 -12.83 -22.74
CA PHE A 383 -13.37 -13.09 -21.33
C PHE A 383 -14.74 -13.77 -21.13
N PHE A 384 -15.77 -13.30 -21.86
CA PHE A 384 -17.10 -13.95 -21.87
C PHE A 384 -17.20 -15.18 -22.79
N GLY A 385 -16.11 -15.62 -23.42
CA GLY A 385 -16.13 -16.79 -24.32
C GLY A 385 -16.90 -16.58 -25.63
N GLY A 386 -17.06 -15.33 -26.07
CA GLY A 386 -17.67 -14.95 -27.35
C GLY A 386 -18.43 -13.63 -27.27
N ALA A 387 -18.42 -12.87 -28.38
CA ALA A 387 -19.15 -11.59 -28.46
C ALA A 387 -20.67 -11.76 -28.25
N GLU A 388 -21.25 -12.89 -28.65
CA GLU A 388 -22.68 -13.15 -28.44
C GLU A 388 -23.03 -13.37 -26.96
N LYS A 389 -22.18 -14.07 -26.21
CA LYS A 389 -22.31 -14.19 -24.76
C LYS A 389 -22.18 -12.83 -24.07
N PHE A 390 -21.23 -12.00 -24.51
CA PHE A 390 -21.10 -10.65 -23.95
C PHE A 390 -22.35 -9.79 -24.21
N LYS A 391 -22.94 -9.81 -25.42
CA LYS A 391 -24.21 -9.11 -25.71
C LYS A 391 -25.34 -9.50 -24.74
N GLN A 392 -25.41 -10.78 -24.35
CA GLN A 392 -26.46 -11.31 -23.47
C GLN A 392 -26.41 -10.70 -22.05
N THR A 393 -25.25 -10.21 -21.60
CA THR A 393 -25.10 -9.48 -20.32
C THR A 393 -25.74 -8.08 -20.34
N THR A 394 -25.98 -7.52 -21.54
CA THR A 394 -26.34 -6.11 -21.81
C THR A 394 -25.44 -5.01 -21.24
N LEU A 395 -24.33 -5.38 -20.59
CA LEU A 395 -23.33 -4.43 -20.09
C LEU A 395 -22.61 -3.69 -21.21
N ASN A 396 -21.97 -2.57 -20.86
CA ASN A 396 -21.06 -1.85 -21.73
C ASN A 396 -19.61 -2.07 -21.28
N VAL A 397 -18.71 -2.30 -22.24
CA VAL A 397 -17.27 -2.32 -21.99
C VAL A 397 -16.73 -0.89 -21.94
N GLN A 398 -15.91 -0.61 -20.93
CA GLN A 398 -15.21 0.65 -20.75
C GLN A 398 -13.74 0.42 -20.40
N PRO A 399 -12.82 1.27 -20.88
CA PRO A 399 -11.45 1.33 -20.37
C PRO A 399 -11.38 2.19 -19.10
N SER A 400 -10.41 1.89 -18.22
CA SER A 400 -9.82 2.93 -17.35
C SER A 400 -8.73 3.71 -18.09
N VAL A 401 -8.36 4.86 -17.55
CA VAL A 401 -7.34 5.76 -18.11
C VAL A 401 -6.32 6.12 -17.03
N LEU A 402 -5.08 6.40 -17.44
CA LEU A 402 -4.03 6.91 -16.55
C LEU A 402 -4.08 8.44 -16.53
N SER A 403 -3.99 9.02 -15.33
CA SER A 403 -3.72 10.44 -15.15
C SER A 403 -2.30 10.81 -15.63
N GLU A 404 -2.07 12.10 -15.85
CA GLU A 404 -0.72 12.59 -16.17
C GLU A 404 0.25 12.33 -15.01
N VAL A 405 -0.20 12.53 -13.76
CA VAL A 405 0.58 12.26 -12.54
C VAL A 405 1.05 10.81 -12.52
N SER A 406 0.15 9.85 -12.68
CA SER A 406 0.47 8.41 -12.71
C SER A 406 1.45 8.06 -13.85
N TRP A 407 1.27 8.66 -15.03
CA TRP A 407 2.20 8.45 -16.13
C TRP A 407 3.61 9.01 -15.86
N LEU A 408 3.72 10.13 -15.18
CA LEU A 408 5.02 10.72 -14.82
C LEU A 408 5.71 9.92 -13.70
N THR A 409 4.97 9.44 -12.71
CA THR A 409 5.51 8.67 -11.56
C THR A 409 5.88 7.23 -11.92
N GLY A 410 5.19 6.59 -12.86
CA GLY A 410 5.69 5.35 -13.48
C GLY A 410 4.66 4.38 -14.05
N SER A 411 3.36 4.62 -13.85
CA SER A 411 2.28 3.76 -14.31
C SER A 411 2.20 3.62 -15.82
N ARG A 412 2.09 2.39 -16.33
CA ARG A 412 1.98 2.08 -17.76
C ARG A 412 0.87 1.09 -18.10
N ARG A 413 -0.01 0.73 -17.16
CA ARG A 413 -1.08 -0.26 -17.38
C ARG A 413 -2.45 0.27 -16.97
N VAL A 414 -3.46 -0.08 -17.76
CA VAL A 414 -4.90 0.18 -17.49
C VAL A 414 -5.66 -1.14 -17.48
N PHE A 415 -6.96 -1.09 -17.19
CA PHE A 415 -7.86 -2.25 -17.21
C PHE A 415 -9.14 -1.98 -18.01
N CYS A 416 -9.67 -3.02 -18.61
CA CYS A 416 -10.94 -3.05 -19.32
C CYS A 416 -12.00 -3.66 -18.39
N TYR A 417 -13.07 -2.93 -18.09
CA TYR A 417 -14.14 -3.38 -17.21
C TYR A 417 -15.50 -3.36 -17.92
N VAL A 418 -16.49 -4.02 -17.32
CA VAL A 418 -17.89 -3.98 -17.78
C VAL A 418 -18.81 -3.45 -16.70
N ALA A 419 -19.68 -2.53 -17.10
CA ALA A 419 -20.55 -1.75 -16.23
C ALA A 419 -21.78 -1.23 -16.98
N LEU A 420 -22.70 -0.59 -16.26
CA LEU A 420 -23.68 0.35 -16.82
C LEU A 420 -23.80 1.60 -15.92
N PRO A 421 -24.06 2.79 -16.50
CA PRO A 421 -24.39 3.98 -15.73
C PRO A 421 -25.77 3.86 -15.07
N ASP A 422 -25.90 4.38 -13.85
CA ASP A 422 -27.17 4.68 -13.19
C ASP A 422 -27.04 5.96 -12.34
N ARG A 423 -27.84 6.98 -12.66
CA ARG A 423 -28.02 8.21 -11.86
C ARG A 423 -26.70 8.83 -11.32
N GLY A 424 -25.74 9.05 -12.22
CA GLY A 424 -24.45 9.68 -11.88
C GLY A 424 -23.39 8.74 -11.28
N GLY A 425 -23.69 7.45 -11.14
CA GLY A 425 -22.74 6.41 -10.75
C GLY A 425 -22.99 5.11 -11.52
N PHE A 426 -22.74 3.98 -10.87
CA PHE A 426 -22.87 2.64 -11.43
C PHE A 426 -24.24 2.02 -11.09
N ALA A 427 -24.78 1.23 -12.03
CA ALA A 427 -25.86 0.31 -11.74
C ALA A 427 -25.35 -0.83 -10.83
N THR A 428 -26.15 -1.25 -9.85
CA THR A 428 -25.82 -2.38 -8.98
C THR A 428 -25.91 -3.68 -9.76
N LEU A 429 -24.78 -4.37 -9.87
CA LEU A 429 -24.64 -5.71 -10.44
C LEU A 429 -24.68 -6.76 -9.33
N VAL A 430 -25.28 -7.92 -9.59
CA VAL A 430 -25.28 -9.10 -8.71
C VAL A 430 -25.19 -10.36 -9.57
N GLY A 431 -24.24 -11.26 -9.26
CA GLY A 431 -23.92 -12.46 -10.05
C GLY A 431 -22.76 -12.25 -11.03
N ASP A 432 -21.93 -13.28 -11.23
CA ASP A 432 -20.86 -13.24 -12.25
C ASP A 432 -21.48 -13.28 -13.66
N ALA A 433 -21.20 -12.24 -14.46
CA ALA A 433 -21.72 -12.07 -15.80
C ALA A 433 -21.26 -13.16 -16.80
N ARG A 434 -20.29 -14.02 -16.43
CA ARG A 434 -19.84 -15.18 -17.23
C ARG A 434 -20.68 -16.44 -17.02
N GLU A 435 -21.24 -16.64 -15.83
CA GLU A 435 -21.63 -17.97 -15.35
C GLU A 435 -23.12 -18.15 -15.07
N GLY A 436 -23.85 -17.09 -14.75
CA GLY A 436 -25.22 -17.20 -14.25
C GLY A 436 -26.09 -15.96 -14.49
N PRO A 437 -27.28 -15.89 -13.84
CA PRO A 437 -28.21 -14.79 -14.00
C PRO A 437 -27.70 -13.53 -13.30
N LEU A 438 -26.86 -12.76 -14.02
CA LEU A 438 -26.56 -11.37 -13.70
C LEU A 438 -27.87 -10.60 -13.49
N LEU A 439 -27.99 -9.92 -12.35
CA LEU A 439 -29.04 -8.92 -12.11
C LEU A 439 -28.43 -7.53 -12.23
N ILE A 440 -29.14 -6.64 -12.90
CA ILE A 440 -28.80 -5.22 -13.03
C ILE A 440 -29.92 -4.42 -12.37
N ASN A 441 -29.59 -3.69 -11.30
CA ASN A 441 -30.56 -3.01 -10.43
C ASN A 441 -31.72 -3.96 -10.01
N GLY A 442 -31.38 -5.20 -9.65
CA GLY A 442 -32.32 -6.24 -9.22
C GLY A 442 -33.14 -6.91 -10.34
N LYS A 443 -32.87 -6.62 -11.62
CA LYS A 443 -33.62 -7.15 -12.78
C LYS A 443 -32.73 -8.01 -13.66
N VAL A 444 -33.26 -9.12 -14.18
CA VAL A 444 -32.58 -9.89 -15.24
C VAL A 444 -32.52 -9.02 -16.51
N PRO A 445 -31.34 -8.83 -17.14
CA PRO A 445 -31.19 -8.02 -18.33
C PRO A 445 -31.87 -8.66 -19.55
N THR A 446 -32.50 -7.84 -20.39
CA THR A 446 -33.12 -8.25 -21.64
C THR A 446 -32.27 -7.79 -22.84
N PRO A 447 -31.62 -8.72 -23.58
CA PRO A 447 -30.82 -8.36 -24.75
C PRO A 447 -31.67 -7.73 -25.87
N PRO A 448 -31.21 -6.63 -26.50
CA PRO A 448 -31.84 -6.11 -27.71
C PRO A 448 -31.77 -7.15 -28.84
N ASN A 449 -32.89 -7.34 -29.56
CA ASN A 449 -33.00 -8.32 -30.66
C ASN A 449 -31.94 -8.13 -31.75
N GLU A 450 -31.57 -6.87 -32.02
CA GLU A 450 -30.38 -6.51 -32.78
C GLU A 450 -29.60 -5.45 -31.98
N GLY A 451 -28.27 -5.59 -31.97
CA GLY A 451 -27.36 -4.60 -31.40
C GLY A 451 -26.35 -4.15 -32.46
N PRO A 452 -25.87 -2.89 -32.41
CA PRO A 452 -24.90 -2.38 -33.38
C PRO A 452 -23.62 -3.24 -33.39
N PRO A 453 -22.95 -3.38 -34.56
CA PRO A 453 -21.78 -4.25 -34.72
C PRO A 453 -20.59 -3.74 -33.89
N GLY A 454 -20.45 -4.32 -32.70
CA GLY A 454 -19.54 -3.85 -31.67
C GLY A 454 -20.19 -2.74 -30.82
N ARG A 455 -20.59 -3.07 -29.59
CA ARG A 455 -20.91 -2.06 -28.57
C ARG A 455 -19.62 -1.37 -28.15
N SER A 456 -19.33 -0.20 -28.70
CA SER A 456 -18.33 0.73 -28.18
C SER A 456 -19.04 1.89 -27.47
N VAL A 457 -18.64 2.13 -26.22
CA VAL A 457 -18.85 3.37 -25.46
C VAL A 457 -20.25 4.02 -25.57
N GLY A 458 -21.15 3.62 -24.67
CA GLY A 458 -21.98 4.64 -24.01
C GLY A 458 -21.07 5.59 -23.22
N GLU A 459 -21.59 6.73 -22.77
CA GLU A 459 -20.79 7.72 -22.05
C GLU A 459 -20.02 7.07 -20.88
N PRO A 460 -18.68 7.21 -20.80
CA PRO A 460 -17.90 6.54 -19.77
C PRO A 460 -18.33 7.01 -18.39
N VAL A 461 -18.70 6.07 -17.52
CA VAL A 461 -18.85 6.39 -16.09
C VAL A 461 -17.45 6.75 -15.58
N PRO A 462 -17.24 7.96 -15.04
CA PRO A 462 -15.95 8.31 -14.47
C PRO A 462 -15.66 7.38 -13.30
N LEU A 463 -14.54 6.65 -13.39
CA LEU A 463 -13.95 6.08 -12.18
C LEU A 463 -13.44 7.25 -11.32
N PRO A 464 -13.54 7.16 -9.98
CA PRO A 464 -12.98 8.19 -9.11
C PRO A 464 -11.46 8.39 -9.40
N PRO A 465 -10.93 9.63 -9.37
CA PRO A 465 -9.56 9.92 -9.77
C PRO A 465 -8.50 9.28 -8.85
N GLY A 466 -8.11 8.06 -9.20
CA GLY A 466 -7.18 7.25 -8.43
C GLY A 466 -7.89 6.54 -7.28
N TYR A 467 -7.80 5.22 -7.28
CA TYR A 467 -8.06 4.47 -6.06
C TYR A 467 -6.78 4.55 -5.21
N THR A 468 -6.90 5.11 -4.01
CA THR A 468 -5.84 5.18 -2.99
C THR A 468 -5.99 4.01 -2.02
N PRO A 469 -5.14 2.97 -2.07
CA PRO A 469 -5.16 1.92 -1.05
C PRO A 469 -4.80 2.46 0.35
N SER A 470 -4.10 3.59 0.40
CA SER A 470 -3.61 4.28 1.61
C SER A 470 -4.68 4.53 2.68
N ASP A 471 -5.94 4.70 2.28
CA ASP A 471 -7.06 4.99 3.19
C ASP A 471 -7.63 3.74 3.90
N GLN A 472 -7.00 2.57 3.72
CA GLN A 472 -7.43 1.28 4.30
C GLN A 472 -6.43 0.65 5.29
N GLU A 473 -5.15 1.05 5.25
CA GLU A 473 -4.07 0.24 5.81
C GLU A 473 -3.67 0.67 7.25
N PRO A 474 -3.74 -0.21 8.27
CA PRO A 474 -3.07 0.02 9.54
C PRO A 474 -1.53 0.04 9.36
N ALA A 475 -0.78 0.34 10.41
CA ALA A 475 0.68 0.30 10.35
C ALA A 475 1.18 -1.12 9.95
N ALA A 476 2.32 -1.19 9.25
CA ALA A 476 2.90 -2.45 8.78
C ALA A 476 3.17 -3.40 9.97
N PRO A 477 3.24 -4.72 9.77
CA PRO A 477 3.18 -5.66 10.87
C PRO A 477 4.30 -5.51 11.90
N VAL A 478 3.91 -5.69 13.16
CA VAL A 478 4.78 -5.69 14.35
C VAL A 478 5.88 -6.76 14.21
N GLY A 479 7.10 -6.45 14.65
CA GLY A 479 8.11 -7.47 14.94
C GLY A 479 7.63 -8.54 15.93
N GLY A 480 8.37 -9.66 16.07
CA GLY A 480 8.12 -10.75 17.05
C GLY A 480 8.68 -10.53 18.47
#